data_AF-A0A2H5ZNS0-F1
#
_entry.id   AF-A0A2H5ZNS0-F1
#
_cell.length_a   1.000
_cell.length_b   1.000
_cell.length_c   1.000
_cell.angle_alpha   90.00
_cell.angle_beta   90.00
_cell.angle_gamma   90.00
#
_symmetry.space_group_name_H-M   'P 1'
#
loop_
_entity.id
_entity.type
_entity.pdbx_description
1 polymer ?
#
loop_
_entity_poly.entity_id
_entity_poly.type
_entity_poly.pdbx_seq_one_letter_code
_entity_poly.pdbx_strand_id
1 'polypeptide(L)'
;MVSPEEQVLQEADFFLAQIGRLGVNLRAVIVNRMHREVLLHGRAPRRRTVASILRKLGASPELVEALVNNFEAYQALGRGDLLRVEAFQRLVPSGTALITVPNLASDVHSLVGLETLHGYLFAEAAT
;
A
#
# COMPACT_ATOMS: atom_id res chain seq x y z
N MET A 1 -7.46 7.87 9.53
CA MET A 1 -6.76 7.30 8.36
C MET A 1 -5.28 7.55 8.55
N VAL A 2 -4.42 6.63 8.11
CA VAL A 2 -2.96 6.70 8.28
C VAL A 2 -2.26 6.35 6.96
N SER A 3 -1.03 6.79 6.75
CA SER A 3 -0.16 6.29 5.67
C SER A 3 0.70 5.13 6.18
N PRO A 4 1.30 4.29 5.30
CA PRO A 4 2.21 3.22 5.72
C PRO A 4 3.60 3.70 6.17
N GLU A 5 3.81 5.02 6.23
CA GLU A 5 5.06 5.59 6.68
C GLU A 5 5.29 5.32 8.17
N GLU A 6 6.52 4.96 8.52
CA GLU A 6 6.85 4.47 9.86
C GLU A 6 6.50 5.47 10.97
N GLN A 7 6.83 6.76 10.77
CA GLN A 7 6.52 7.81 11.73
C GLN A 7 5.01 7.95 11.96
N VAL A 8 4.23 7.90 10.87
CA VAL A 8 2.77 8.02 10.93
C VAL A 8 2.13 6.80 11.62
N LEU A 9 2.67 5.60 11.40
CA LEU A 9 2.20 4.40 12.08
C LEU A 9 2.55 4.40 13.58
N GLN A 10 3.69 4.97 13.98
CA GLN A 10 4.03 5.15 15.40
C GLN A 10 3.07 6.12 16.10
N GLU A 11 2.72 7.23 15.44
CA GLU A 11 1.69 8.15 15.96
C GLU A 11 0.32 7.48 16.04
N ALA A 12 0.00 6.63 15.08
CA ALA A 12 -1.25 5.88 15.08
C ALA A 12 -1.35 4.92 16.27
N ASP A 13 -0.27 4.25 16.66
CA ASP A 13 -0.21 3.40 17.86
C ASP A 13 -0.55 4.18 19.13
N PHE A 14 0.05 5.36 19.31
CA PHE A 14 -0.29 6.25 20.42
C PHE A 14 -1.79 6.63 20.42
N PHE A 15 -2.36 6.90 19.25
CA PHE A 15 -3.76 7.24 19.12
C PHE A 15 -4.69 6.05 19.44
N LEU A 16 -4.33 4.83 19.03
CA LEU A 16 -5.06 3.61 19.38
C LEU A 16 -5.12 3.39 20.89
N ALA A 17 -4.00 3.59 21.59
CA ALA A 17 -3.94 3.50 23.04
C ALA A 17 -4.89 4.51 23.72
N GLN A 18 -4.97 5.74 23.18
CA GLN A 18 -5.84 6.77 23.72
C GLN A 18 -7.33 6.49 23.47
N ILE A 19 -7.69 5.98 22.28
CA ILE A 19 -9.06 5.54 21.98
C ILE A 19 -9.53 4.47 22.96
N GLY A 20 -8.68 3.48 23.24
CA GLY A 20 -8.98 2.43 24.22
C GLY A 20 -9.25 3.00 25.61
N ARG A 21 -8.43 3.98 26.05
CA ARG A 21 -8.62 4.67 27.33
C ARG A 21 -9.91 5.47 27.43
N LEU A 22 -10.39 6.02 26.32
CA LEU A 22 -11.63 6.80 26.27
C LEU A 22 -12.88 5.91 26.14
N GLY A 23 -12.72 4.59 26.04
CA GLY A 23 -13.83 3.66 25.85
C GLY A 23 -14.53 3.82 24.49
N VAL A 24 -13.87 4.45 23.52
CA VAL A 24 -14.42 4.65 22.18
C VAL A 24 -14.27 3.35 21.38
N ASN A 25 -15.37 2.87 20.82
CA ASN A 25 -15.37 1.66 20.00
C ASN A 25 -14.83 1.97 18.59
N LEU A 26 -13.56 1.62 18.35
CA LEU A 26 -12.94 1.76 17.04
C LEU A 26 -13.47 0.70 16.08
N ARG A 27 -14.04 1.14 14.96
CA ARG A 27 -14.64 0.24 13.96
C ARG A 27 -13.67 -0.16 12.87
N ALA A 28 -12.82 0.77 12.44
CA ALA A 28 -11.87 0.51 11.38
C ALA A 28 -10.65 1.44 11.45
N VAL A 29 -9.51 0.94 10.97
CA VAL A 29 -8.35 1.74 10.60
C VAL A 29 -8.16 1.59 9.09
N ILE A 30 -7.98 2.72 8.41
CA ILE A 30 -7.71 2.74 6.97
C ILE A 30 -6.27 3.18 6.77
N VAL A 31 -5.46 2.31 6.16
CA VAL A 31 -4.12 2.62 5.70
C VAL A 31 -4.18 3.01 4.23
N ASN A 32 -3.89 4.27 3.94
CA ASN A 32 -3.98 4.86 2.62
C ASN A 32 -2.61 4.94 1.95
N ARG A 33 -2.59 4.98 0.61
CA ARG A 33 -1.37 5.10 -0.22
C ARG A 33 -0.41 3.91 -0.11
N MET A 34 -0.95 2.70 0.00
CA MET A 34 -0.15 1.47 0.00
C MET A 34 0.52 1.23 -1.36
N HIS A 35 1.84 1.13 -1.39
CA HIS A 35 2.56 0.63 -2.56
C HIS A 35 2.37 -0.89 -2.66
N ARG A 36 2.25 -1.41 -3.89
CA ARG A 36 2.09 -2.84 -4.14
C ARG A 36 3.37 -3.43 -4.71
N GLU A 37 3.84 -4.51 -4.11
CA GLU A 37 4.86 -5.35 -4.72
C GLU A 37 4.24 -6.22 -5.83
N VAL A 38 4.83 -6.20 -7.01
CA VAL A 38 4.49 -7.08 -8.12
C VAL A 38 5.21 -8.41 -7.94
N LEU A 39 4.43 -9.48 -7.82
CA LEU A 39 4.92 -10.85 -7.72
C LEU A 39 4.53 -11.64 -8.96
N LEU A 40 5.50 -12.30 -9.60
CA LEU A 40 5.27 -13.30 -10.64
C LEU A 40 5.58 -14.68 -10.06
N HIS A 41 4.59 -15.57 -10.02
CA HIS A 41 4.72 -16.90 -9.39
C HIS A 41 5.21 -16.81 -7.94
N GLY A 42 4.67 -15.85 -7.18
CA GLY A 42 5.02 -15.63 -5.77
C GLY A 42 6.40 -15.03 -5.52
N ARG A 43 7.08 -14.50 -6.54
CA ARG A 43 8.40 -13.88 -6.40
C ARG A 43 8.52 -12.57 -7.16
N ALA A 44 9.24 -11.62 -6.61
CA ALA A 44 9.58 -10.39 -7.30
C ALA A 44 10.40 -10.70 -8.58
N PRO A 45 10.03 -10.15 -9.74
CA PRO A 45 10.82 -10.27 -10.95
C PRO A 45 12.25 -9.77 -10.74
N ARG A 46 13.23 -10.53 -11.21
CA ARG A 46 14.64 -10.09 -11.15
C ARG A 46 14.86 -8.95 -12.15
N ARG A 47 15.78 -8.04 -11.82
CA ARG A 47 16.30 -6.97 -12.69
C ARG A 47 16.43 -7.38 -14.15
N ARG A 48 17.15 -8.48 -14.39
CA ARG A 48 17.42 -9.03 -15.73
C ARG A 48 16.15 -9.41 -16.51
N THR A 49 15.12 -9.89 -15.82
CA THR A 49 13.85 -10.30 -16.44
C THR A 49 13.09 -9.07 -16.90
N VAL A 50 13.00 -8.05 -16.04
CA VAL A 50 12.36 -6.77 -16.35
C VAL A 50 13.09 -6.08 -17.51
N ALA A 51 14.42 -5.99 -17.43
CA ALA A 51 15.24 -5.44 -18.51
C ALA A 51 15.05 -6.18 -19.84
N SER A 52 14.95 -7.51 -19.80
CA SER A 52 14.71 -8.33 -21.01
C SER A 52 13.35 -8.03 -21.64
N ILE A 53 12.30 -7.89 -20.82
CA ILE A 53 10.95 -7.52 -21.30
C ILE A 53 10.97 -6.14 -21.95
N LEU A 54 11.56 -5.14 -21.29
CA LEU A 54 11.61 -3.77 -21.81
C LEU A 54 12.38 -3.67 -23.13
N ARG A 55 13.50 -4.39 -23.26
CA ARG A 55 14.25 -4.46 -24.53
C ARG A 55 13.42 -5.11 -25.65
N LYS A 56 12.67 -6.16 -25.35
CA LYS A 56 11.76 -6.80 -26.33
C LYS A 56 10.63 -5.87 -26.78
N LEU A 57 10.22 -4.93 -25.93
CA LEU A 57 9.25 -3.88 -26.24
C LEU A 57 9.87 -2.68 -26.99
N GLY A 58 11.17 -2.71 -27.30
CA GLY A 58 11.85 -1.68 -28.08
C GLY A 58 12.33 -0.46 -27.28
N ALA A 59 12.41 -0.55 -25.95
CA ALA A 59 12.94 0.54 -25.13
C ALA A 59 14.46 0.73 -25.37
N SER A 60 14.91 1.99 -25.41
CA SER A 60 16.35 2.31 -25.52
C SER A 60 17.12 1.83 -24.28
N PRO A 61 18.43 1.59 -24.38
CA PRO A 61 19.25 1.17 -23.23
C PRO A 61 19.12 2.09 -22.01
N GLU A 62 19.07 3.39 -22.22
CA GLU A 62 18.96 4.40 -21.16
C GLU A 62 17.59 4.33 -20.47
N LEU A 63 16.52 4.19 -21.27
CA LEU A 63 15.17 4.04 -20.75
C LEU A 63 14.99 2.72 -20.00
N VAL A 64 15.60 1.64 -20.48
CA VAL A 64 15.61 0.34 -19.79
C VAL A 64 16.22 0.49 -18.40
N GLU A 65 17.41 1.09 -18.29
CA GLU A 65 18.06 1.29 -16.99
C GLU A 65 17.22 2.16 -16.04
N ALA A 66 16.65 3.25 -16.55
CA ALA A 66 15.80 4.14 -15.76
C ALA A 66 14.54 3.43 -15.23
N LEU A 67 13.82 2.71 -16.09
CA LEU A 67 12.60 1.99 -15.72
C LEU A 67 12.88 0.83 -14.77
N VAL A 68 13.99 0.13 -14.95
CA VAL A 68 14.39 -0.96 -14.06
C VAL A 68 14.75 -0.42 -12.67
N ASN A 69 15.50 0.68 -12.58
CA ASN A 69 15.80 1.33 -11.30
C ASN A 69 14.53 1.80 -10.59
N ASN A 70 13.62 2.42 -11.34
CA ASN A 70 12.32 2.85 -10.80
C ASN A 70 11.49 1.66 -10.30
N PHE A 71 11.43 0.57 -11.08
CA PHE A 71 10.75 -0.65 -10.68
C PHE A 71 11.32 -1.23 -9.38
N GLU A 72 12.65 -1.36 -9.27
CA GLU A 72 13.28 -1.88 -8.05
C GLU A 72 13.01 -1.00 -6.82
N ALA A 73 13.03 0.33 -6.99
CA ALA A 73 12.66 1.26 -5.93
C ALA A 73 11.19 1.09 -5.51
N TYR A 74 10.26 0.97 -6.46
CA TYR A 74 8.84 0.79 -6.17
C TYR A 74 8.54 -0.56 -5.50
N GLN A 75 9.25 -1.63 -5.90
CA GLN A 75 9.19 -2.92 -5.23
C GLN A 75 9.67 -2.84 -3.78
N ALA A 76 10.74 -2.08 -3.52
CA ALA A 76 11.23 -1.88 -2.16
C ALA A 76 10.24 -1.10 -1.29
N LEU A 77 9.58 -0.07 -1.84
CA LEU A 77 8.49 0.65 -1.16
C LEU A 77 7.33 -0.30 -0.83
N GLY A 78 6.84 -1.08 -1.81
CA GLY A 78 5.73 -2.02 -1.59
C GLY A 78 6.02 -3.07 -0.51
N ARG A 79 7.23 -3.64 -0.50
CA ARG A 79 7.65 -4.56 0.56
C ARG A 79 7.72 -3.88 1.93
N GLY A 80 8.30 -2.68 1.98
CA GLY A 80 8.42 -1.92 3.22
C GLY A 80 7.06 -1.58 3.81
N ASP A 81 6.13 -1.09 2.97
CA ASP A 81 4.76 -0.76 3.38
C ASP A 81 4.04 -1.99 3.91
N LEU A 82 4.12 -3.12 3.20
CA LEU A 82 3.51 -4.38 3.64
C LEU A 82 4.03 -4.80 5.02
N LEU A 83 5.35 -4.87 5.21
CA LEU A 83 5.95 -5.29 6.48
C LEU A 83 5.58 -4.37 7.64
N ARG A 84 5.55 -3.05 7.41
CA ARG A 84 5.16 -2.08 8.45
C ARG A 84 3.69 -2.21 8.82
N VAL A 85 2.80 -2.38 7.82
CA VAL A 85 1.38 -2.57 8.07
C VAL A 85 1.09 -3.91 8.75
N GLU A 86 1.79 -4.99 8.39
CA GLU A 86 1.71 -6.27 9.11
C GLU A 86 2.14 -6.16 10.58
N ALA A 87 3.18 -5.38 10.86
CA ALA A 87 3.59 -5.09 12.23
C ALA A 87 2.53 -4.28 12.97
N PHE A 88 2.01 -3.22 12.34
CA PHE A 88 0.96 -2.37 12.89
C PHE A 88 -0.35 -3.12 13.13
N GLN A 89 -0.74 -4.05 12.26
CA GLN A 89 -1.95 -4.86 12.40
C GLN A 89 -1.98 -5.64 13.72
N ARG A 90 -0.83 -6.02 14.27
CA ARG A 90 -0.73 -6.72 15.56
C ARG A 90 -1.07 -5.82 16.75
N LEU A 91 -1.05 -4.51 16.57
CA LEU A 91 -1.39 -3.50 17.58
C LEU A 91 -2.87 -3.09 17.49
N VAL A 92 -3.54 -3.39 16.37
CA VAL A 92 -4.93 -3.04 16.13
C VAL A 92 -5.83 -3.90 17.04
N PRO A 93 -6.77 -3.29 17.81
CA PRO A 93 -7.66 -4.03 18.69
C PRO A 93 -8.49 -5.08 17.95
N SER A 94 -8.77 -6.19 18.63
CA SER A 94 -9.64 -7.25 18.10
C SER A 94 -11.03 -6.70 17.76
N GLY A 95 -11.54 -7.07 16.58
CA GLY A 95 -12.82 -6.57 16.07
C GLY A 95 -12.76 -5.22 15.34
N THR A 96 -11.59 -4.58 15.28
CA THR A 96 -11.37 -3.41 14.40
C THR A 96 -10.95 -3.88 13.00
N ALA A 97 -11.67 -3.44 11.96
CA ALA A 97 -11.28 -3.74 10.58
C ALA A 97 -10.02 -2.96 10.18
N LEU A 98 -9.08 -3.59 9.46
CA LEU A 98 -7.93 -2.92 8.87
C LEU A 98 -8.08 -2.92 7.35
N ILE A 99 -8.37 -1.77 6.76
CA ILE A 99 -8.63 -1.61 5.33
C ILE A 99 -7.42 -0.95 4.69
N THR A 100 -6.98 -1.48 3.55
CA THR A 100 -5.86 -0.90 2.79
C THR A 100 -6.36 -0.27 1.48
N VAL A 101 -5.90 0.95 1.23
CA VAL A 101 -6.16 1.66 -0.03
C VAL A 101 -4.83 1.82 -0.77
N PRO A 102 -4.74 1.38 -2.05
CA PRO A 102 -3.50 1.47 -2.79
C PRO A 102 -3.12 2.91 -3.10
N ASN A 103 -1.84 3.13 -3.38
CA ASN A 103 -1.38 4.36 -4.01
C ASN A 103 -1.96 4.48 -5.42
N LEU A 104 -2.98 5.33 -5.57
CA LEU A 104 -3.67 5.55 -6.85
C LEU A 104 -2.77 6.34 -7.81
N ALA A 105 -2.90 6.07 -9.11
CA ALA A 105 -2.10 6.73 -10.14
C ALA A 105 -2.43 8.23 -10.31
N SER A 106 -3.57 8.67 -9.79
CA SER A 106 -4.05 10.05 -9.86
C SER A 106 -4.69 10.45 -8.54
N ASP A 107 -4.59 11.74 -8.21
CA ASP A 107 -5.27 12.30 -7.05
C ASP A 107 -6.80 12.20 -7.19
N VAL A 108 -7.46 11.98 -6.06
CA VAL A 108 -8.93 11.91 -5.99
C VAL A 108 -9.48 13.32 -5.84
N HIS A 109 -9.74 13.98 -6.95
CA HIS A 109 -10.41 15.29 -7.01
C HIS A 109 -11.60 15.29 -7.97
N SER A 110 -12.17 14.10 -8.23
CA SER A 110 -13.30 13.89 -9.13
C SER A 110 -14.26 12.84 -8.56
N LEU A 111 -15.51 12.85 -9.02
CA LEU A 111 -16.51 11.86 -8.63
C LEU A 111 -16.08 10.43 -9.03
N VAL A 112 -15.42 10.29 -10.19
CA VAL A 112 -14.87 9.01 -10.66
C VAL A 112 -13.77 8.51 -9.72
N GLY A 113 -12.93 9.41 -9.20
CA GLY A 113 -11.93 9.07 -8.19
C GLY A 113 -12.58 8.62 -6.87
N LEU A 114 -13.70 9.25 -6.47
CA LEU A 114 -14.45 8.84 -5.28
C LEU A 114 -15.12 7.47 -5.44
N GLU A 115 -15.66 7.16 -6.62
CA GLU A 115 -16.19 5.83 -6.94
C GLU A 115 -15.09 4.76 -6.87
N THR A 116 -13.89 5.07 -7.38
CA THR A 116 -12.72 4.20 -7.25
C THR A 116 -12.36 3.97 -5.77
N LEU A 117 -12.32 5.03 -4.96
CA LEU A 117 -12.04 4.93 -3.53
C LEU A 117 -13.12 4.14 -2.78
N HIS A 118 -14.39 4.33 -3.14
CA HIS A 118 -15.53 3.58 -2.59
C HIS A 118 -15.33 2.07 -2.76
N GLY A 119 -14.84 1.64 -3.92
CA GLY A 119 -14.48 0.23 -4.15
C GLY A 119 -13.50 -0.32 -3.12
N TYR A 120 -12.51 0.45 -2.67
CA TYR A 120 -11.56 -0.03 -1.66
C TYR A 120 -12.10 0.03 -0.24
N LEU A 121 -12.95 1.01 0.08
CA LEU A 121 -13.46 1.21 1.44
C LEU A 121 -14.60 0.26 1.80
N PHE A 122 -15.37 -0.21 0.81
CA PHE A 122 -16.63 -0.92 1.04
C PHE A 122 -16.73 -2.29 0.36
N ALA A 123 -15.76 -2.70 -0.48
CA ALA A 123 -15.84 -4.01 -1.17
C ALA A 123 -15.65 -5.23 -0.26
N GLU A 124 -15.12 -5.08 0.97
CA GLU A 124 -15.02 -6.19 1.94
C GLU A 124 -16.25 -6.35 2.86
N ALA A 125 -17.36 -5.64 2.60
CA ALA A 125 -18.59 -5.82 3.38
C ALA A 125 -19.48 -6.99 2.90
N ALA A 126 -18.99 -7.85 1.99
CA ALA A 126 -19.74 -8.98 1.43
C ALA A 126 -18.99 -10.31 1.59
N THR A 127 -18.87 -10.84 2.80
CA THR A 127 -18.98 -12.29 3.07
C THR A 127 -19.25 -12.57 4.54
#